data_AF-A0A0K1NI52-F1
#
_entry.id   AF-A0A0K1NI52-F1
#
_cell.length_a   1.000
_cell.length_b   1.000
_cell.length_c   1.000
_cell.angle_alpha   90.00
_cell.angle_beta   90.00
_cell.angle_gamma   90.00
#
_symmetry.space_group_name_H-M   'P 1'
#
loop_
_entity.id
_entity.type
_entity.pdbx_description
1 polymer ?
#
loop_
_entity_poly.entity_id
_entity_poly.type
_entity_poly.pdbx_seq_one_letter_code
_entity_poly.pdbx_strand_id
1 'polypeptide(L)'
;MEKKKNLSRIIASIIFAIALVIITIASCHQSKPIEGSDNGDTVAAKEFAPMMENGKLTIDLRSITSIRFPKYKVAKATPFIPDSVSLAADEETVASGNYTATLLLDTIPSKEFYQSIDLAAQHDTCWIINQFAYTYECKEKTGGMYKIVFSKGGQQIFVTHLNKDLIKNKR
;
A
#
# COMPACT_ATOMS: atom_id res chain seq x y z
N MET A 1 -59.68 29.44 23.03
CA MET A 1 -59.36 28.26 22.19
C MET A 1 -58.27 28.62 21.18
N GLU A 2 -57.06 28.98 21.64
CA GLU A 2 -56.08 29.67 20.77
C GLU A 2 -54.66 29.06 20.87
N LYS A 3 -54.25 28.61 22.06
CA LYS A 3 -52.92 27.98 22.28
C LYS A 3 -52.72 26.66 21.50
N LYS A 4 -53.76 25.82 21.35
CA LYS A 4 -53.66 24.54 20.61
C LYS A 4 -53.40 24.72 19.11
N LYS A 5 -53.90 25.82 18.52
CA LYS A 5 -53.78 26.10 17.08
C LYS A 5 -52.35 26.52 16.69
N ASN A 6 -51.68 27.27 17.56
CA ASN A 6 -50.29 27.68 17.38
C ASN A 6 -49.32 26.51 17.60
N LEU A 7 -49.57 25.65 18.59
CA LEU A 7 -48.74 24.46 18.80
C LEU A 7 -48.82 23.48 17.62
N SER A 8 -50.03 23.28 17.06
CA SER A 8 -50.25 22.46 15.88
C SER A 8 -49.54 23.02 14.63
N ARG A 9 -49.52 24.34 14.45
CA ARG A 9 -48.77 25.01 13.36
C ARG A 9 -47.26 24.87 13.52
N ILE A 10 -46.74 24.99 14.75
CA ILE A 10 -45.31 24.83 15.03
C ILE A 10 -44.87 23.38 14.79
N ILE A 11 -45.65 22.41 15.27
CA ILE A 11 -45.38 20.97 15.03
C ILE A 11 -45.44 20.65 13.54
N ALA A 12 -46.43 21.15 12.82
CA ALA A 12 -46.52 20.98 11.36
C ALA A 12 -45.31 21.59 10.63
N SER A 13 -44.84 22.76 11.07
CA SER A 13 -43.65 23.40 10.50
C SER A 13 -42.36 22.63 10.78
N ILE A 14 -42.22 22.03 11.96
CA ILE A 14 -41.05 21.20 12.31
C ILE A 14 -41.05 19.90 11.50
N ILE A 15 -42.22 19.24 11.37
CA ILE A 15 -42.35 18.02 10.56
C ILE A 15 -42.06 18.30 9.08
N PHE A 16 -42.54 19.44 8.56
CA PHE A 16 -42.26 19.86 7.18
C PHE A 16 -40.78 20.19 6.95
N ALA A 17 -40.11 20.82 7.91
CA ALA A 17 -38.67 21.08 7.85
C ALA A 17 -37.84 19.79 7.89
N ILE A 18 -38.21 18.81 8.73
CA ILE A 18 -37.55 17.50 8.77
C ILE A 18 -37.77 16.73 7.45
N ALA A 19 -38.97 16.78 6.88
CA ALA A 19 -39.26 16.14 5.59
C ALA A 19 -38.43 16.74 4.43
N LEU A 20 -38.22 18.06 4.43
CA LEU A 20 -37.36 18.72 3.43
C LEU A 20 -35.89 18.30 3.52
N VAL A 21 -35.37 18.06 4.73
CA VAL A 21 -33.98 17.57 4.92
C VAL A 21 -33.83 16.11 4.44
N ILE A 22 -34.86 15.27 4.54
CA ILE A 22 -34.78 13.89 4.03
C ILE A 22 -34.75 13.86 2.50
N ILE A 23 -35.45 14.79 1.83
CA ILE A 23 -35.46 14.88 0.36
C ILE A 23 -34.09 15.32 -0.20
N THR A 24 -33.34 16.17 0.51
CA THR A 24 -31.99 16.57 0.07
C THR A 24 -30.95 15.45 0.24
N ILE A 25 -31.14 14.52 1.19
CA ILE A 25 -30.24 13.37 1.38
C ILE A 25 -30.57 12.25 0.38
N ALA A 26 -31.84 12.05 0.01
CA ALA A 26 -32.23 11.06 -0.99
C ALA A 26 -31.76 11.43 -2.42
N SER A 27 -31.55 12.72 -2.70
CA SER A 27 -30.99 13.17 -3.99
C SER A 27 -29.45 13.11 -4.07
N CYS A 28 -28.77 12.72 -2.98
CA CYS A 28 -27.33 12.42 -2.95
C CYS A 28 -27.02 10.91 -3.01
N HIS A 29 -28.03 10.05 -3.16
CA HIS A 29 -27.86 8.60 -3.38
C HIS A 29 -28.13 8.16 -4.83
N GLN A 30 -28.00 9.08 -5.78
CA GLN A 30 -27.55 8.69 -7.11
C GLN A 30 -26.05 8.94 -7.20
N SER A 31 -25.27 8.09 -6.53
CA SER A 31 -23.98 7.72 -7.08
C SER A 31 -24.30 7.06 -8.42
N LYS A 32 -24.41 7.87 -9.48
CA LYS A 32 -24.12 7.36 -10.81
C LYS A 32 -22.80 6.61 -10.63
N PRO A 33 -22.71 5.32 -11.03
CA PRO A 33 -21.40 4.79 -11.32
C PRO A 33 -20.77 5.86 -12.20
N ILE A 34 -19.59 6.32 -11.83
CA ILE A 34 -18.73 6.95 -12.82
C ILE A 34 -18.53 5.81 -13.80
N GLU A 35 -19.40 5.70 -14.81
CA GLU A 35 -19.06 5.09 -16.07
C GLU A 35 -17.85 5.90 -16.49
N GLY A 36 -16.68 5.35 -16.20
CA GLY A 36 -15.47 5.77 -16.86
C GLY A 36 -15.82 5.81 -18.33
N SER A 37 -15.69 7.00 -18.92
CA SER A 37 -15.72 7.16 -20.35
C SER A 37 -14.95 5.99 -20.93
N ASP A 38 -15.56 5.26 -21.85
CA ASP A 38 -14.99 4.14 -22.60
C ASP A 38 -13.93 4.67 -23.59
N ASN A 39 -13.08 5.57 -23.09
CA ASN A 39 -11.82 5.93 -23.71
C ASN A 39 -10.95 4.71 -23.48
N GLY A 40 -10.73 3.94 -24.55
CA GLY A 40 -9.74 2.86 -24.62
C GLY A 40 -8.30 3.34 -24.47
N ASP A 41 -8.08 4.33 -23.61
CA ASP A 41 -6.85 5.05 -23.28
C ASP A 41 -6.52 4.88 -21.78
N THR A 42 -7.22 3.97 -21.08
CA THR A 42 -6.92 3.58 -19.71
C THR A 42 -6.74 2.07 -19.63
N VAL A 43 -5.52 1.63 -19.33
CA VAL A 43 -5.26 0.21 -19.09
C VAL A 43 -5.77 -0.22 -17.73
N ALA A 44 -6.19 -1.47 -17.65
CA ALA A 44 -6.72 -2.01 -16.41
C ALA A 44 -5.61 -2.08 -15.36
N ALA A 45 -5.89 -1.69 -14.12
CA ALA A 45 -4.93 -1.70 -13.00
C ALA A 45 -4.21 -3.05 -12.78
N LYS A 46 -4.81 -4.16 -13.25
CA LYS A 46 -4.21 -5.51 -13.27
C LYS A 46 -2.96 -5.62 -14.14
N GLU A 47 -2.81 -4.78 -15.16
CA GLU A 47 -1.66 -4.79 -16.09
C GLU A 47 -0.39 -4.25 -15.43
N PHE A 48 -0.54 -3.49 -14.33
CA PHE A 48 0.56 -3.05 -13.48
C PHE A 48 0.84 -3.97 -12.29
N ALA A 49 0.18 -5.13 -12.20
CA ALA A 49 0.43 -6.08 -11.13
C ALA A 49 1.87 -6.65 -11.23
N PRO A 50 2.55 -6.90 -10.10
CA PRO A 50 3.91 -7.44 -10.15
C PRO A 50 3.92 -8.80 -10.86
N MET A 51 5.04 -9.17 -11.49
CA MET A 51 5.18 -10.51 -12.07
C MET A 51 4.90 -11.58 -11.01
N MET A 52 3.85 -12.37 -11.26
CA MET A 52 3.38 -13.41 -10.37
C MET A 52 3.83 -14.77 -10.90
N GLU A 53 4.52 -15.56 -10.08
CA GLU A 53 4.74 -16.97 -10.37
C GLU A 53 3.50 -17.74 -9.86
N ASN A 54 2.79 -18.42 -10.75
CA ASN A 54 1.53 -19.13 -10.41
C ASN A 54 0.45 -18.24 -9.76
N GLY A 55 0.39 -16.95 -10.13
CA GLY A 55 -0.60 -16.01 -9.58
C GLY A 55 -0.30 -15.52 -8.16
N LYS A 56 0.91 -15.77 -7.64
CA LYS A 56 1.35 -15.28 -6.33
C LYS A 56 2.68 -14.55 -6.43
N LEU A 57 2.77 -13.38 -5.80
CA LEU A 57 4.03 -12.69 -5.59
C LEU A 57 4.87 -13.49 -4.58
N THR A 58 6.03 -13.98 -5.00
CA THR A 58 6.99 -14.65 -4.12
C THR A 58 8.09 -13.68 -3.74
N ILE A 59 8.28 -13.44 -2.44
CA ILE A 59 9.33 -12.59 -1.90
C ILE A 59 10.26 -13.48 -1.07
N ASP A 60 11.49 -13.66 -1.54
CA ASP A 60 12.53 -14.40 -0.81
C ASP A 60 13.47 -13.42 -0.11
N LEU A 61 13.25 -13.22 1.20
CA LEU A 61 14.07 -12.33 2.02
C LEU A 61 15.52 -12.82 2.11
N ARG A 62 15.78 -14.13 1.98
CA ARG A 62 17.14 -14.66 2.03
C ARG A 62 17.91 -14.30 0.77
N SER A 63 17.30 -14.39 -0.40
CA SER A 63 17.98 -13.98 -1.64
C SER A 63 18.22 -12.48 -1.69
N ILE A 64 17.32 -11.68 -1.10
CA ILE A 64 17.44 -10.22 -1.04
C ILE A 64 18.51 -9.79 -0.03
N THR A 65 18.49 -10.30 1.20
CA THR A 65 19.33 -9.77 2.29
C THR A 65 20.49 -10.68 2.69
N SER A 66 20.62 -11.86 2.08
CA SER A 66 21.55 -12.94 2.49
C SER A 66 21.35 -13.48 3.91
N ILE A 67 20.27 -13.10 4.61
CA ILE A 67 19.95 -13.57 5.97
C ILE A 67 18.76 -14.54 5.93
N ARG A 68 18.83 -15.62 6.71
CA ARG A 68 17.71 -16.56 6.83
C ARG A 68 16.68 -16.03 7.84
N PHE A 69 15.54 -15.58 7.35
CA PHE A 69 14.41 -15.17 8.18
C PHE A 69 13.66 -16.39 8.76
N PRO A 70 12.96 -16.23 9.91
CA PRO A 70 11.94 -17.17 10.33
C PRO A 70 10.88 -17.33 9.25
N LYS A 71 10.08 -18.41 9.32
CA LYS A 71 9.05 -18.66 8.32
C LYS A 71 8.02 -17.51 8.28
N TYR A 72 7.64 -17.10 7.08
CA TYR A 72 6.66 -16.02 6.85
C TYR A 72 5.76 -16.31 5.65
N LYS A 73 4.69 -15.53 5.54
CA LYS A 73 3.81 -15.48 4.36
C LYS A 73 3.57 -14.04 3.92
N VAL A 74 3.33 -13.84 2.63
CA VAL A 74 2.83 -12.56 2.11
C VAL A 74 1.37 -12.40 2.59
N ALA A 75 1.13 -11.40 3.43
CA ALA A 75 -0.20 -11.07 3.93
C ALA A 75 -0.95 -10.11 3.00
N LYS A 76 -0.23 -9.14 2.43
CA LYS A 76 -0.75 -8.18 1.45
C LYS A 76 0.37 -7.79 0.50
N ALA A 77 0.03 -7.57 -0.77
CA ALA A 77 0.92 -6.95 -1.75
C ALA A 77 0.09 -6.00 -2.62
N THR A 78 0.63 -4.81 -2.89
CA THR A 78 -0.01 -3.77 -3.69
C THR A 78 1.00 -3.20 -4.68
N PRO A 79 0.74 -3.29 -5.99
CA PRO A 79 1.52 -2.54 -6.97
C PRO A 79 1.32 -1.04 -6.77
N PHE A 80 2.31 -0.25 -7.14
CA PHE A 80 2.19 1.21 -7.14
C PHE A 80 3.08 1.84 -8.21
N ILE A 81 2.74 3.06 -8.62
CA ILE A 81 3.57 3.92 -9.46
C ILE A 81 4.00 5.10 -8.58
N PRO A 82 5.30 5.36 -8.39
CA PRO A 82 5.76 6.51 -7.61
C PRO A 82 5.36 7.82 -8.28
N ASP A 83 4.92 8.81 -7.48
CA ASP A 83 4.44 10.14 -7.92
C ASP A 83 5.41 10.91 -8.84
N SER A 84 6.68 10.50 -8.90
CA SER A 84 7.73 11.21 -9.63
C SER A 84 7.78 10.91 -11.14
N VAL A 85 6.83 10.12 -11.64
CA VAL A 85 6.77 9.64 -13.04
C VAL A 85 5.40 9.98 -13.64
N SER A 86 5.38 10.96 -14.55
CA SER A 86 4.29 11.15 -15.51
C SER A 86 4.54 10.20 -16.68
N LEU A 87 3.78 9.12 -16.75
CA LEU A 87 3.74 8.25 -17.93
C LEU A 87 2.58 8.74 -18.82
N ALA A 88 2.86 8.98 -20.10
CA ALA A 88 1.82 9.17 -21.11
C ALA A 88 1.23 7.81 -21.51
N ALA A 89 -0.05 7.77 -21.88
CA ALA A 89 -0.79 6.53 -22.18
C ALA A 89 -0.21 5.71 -23.35
N ASP A 90 0.63 6.32 -24.19
CA ASP A 90 1.28 5.70 -25.35
C ASP A 90 2.66 5.07 -25.04
N GLU A 91 3.19 5.26 -23.82
CA GLU A 91 4.47 4.68 -23.36
C GLU A 91 4.28 3.61 -22.25
N GLU A 92 3.15 2.90 -22.25
CA GLU A 92 2.83 1.87 -21.26
C GLU A 92 3.55 0.54 -21.52
N THR A 93 4.87 0.53 -21.35
CA THR A 93 5.66 -0.70 -21.15
C THR A 93 6.68 -0.54 -20.03
N VAL A 94 6.32 0.17 -18.95
CA VAL A 94 7.06 0.01 -17.69
C VAL A 94 6.69 -1.36 -17.13
N ALA A 95 7.52 -2.37 -17.40
CA ALA A 95 7.37 -3.70 -16.82
C ALA A 95 7.18 -3.56 -15.30
N SER A 96 5.97 -3.90 -14.85
CA SER A 96 5.47 -3.73 -13.49
C SER A 96 6.31 -4.53 -12.48
N GLY A 97 7.34 -3.89 -11.95
CA GLY A 97 8.20 -4.45 -10.91
C GLY A 97 7.96 -3.84 -9.53
N ASN A 98 7.26 -2.70 -9.44
CA ASN A 98 7.17 -1.95 -8.19
C ASN A 98 6.02 -2.45 -7.34
N TYR A 99 6.28 -2.68 -6.07
CA TYR A 99 5.27 -3.10 -5.13
C TYR A 99 5.64 -2.71 -3.70
N THR A 100 4.60 -2.60 -2.88
CA THR A 100 4.72 -2.69 -1.44
C THR A 100 4.07 -3.99 -0.98
N ALA A 101 4.68 -4.65 0.00
CA ALA A 101 4.16 -5.88 0.56
C ALA A 101 4.32 -5.88 2.08
N THR A 102 3.34 -6.50 2.75
CA THR A 102 3.41 -6.83 4.16
C THR A 102 3.56 -8.33 4.28
N LEU A 103 4.65 -8.77 4.89
CA LEU A 103 4.88 -10.16 5.26
C LEU A 103 4.55 -10.34 6.74
N LEU A 104 4.01 -11.50 7.07
CA LEU A 104 3.73 -11.89 8.44
C LEU A 104 4.55 -13.14 8.78
N LEU A 105 5.41 -13.01 9.79
CA LEU A 105 6.19 -14.10 10.37
C LEU A 105 5.28 -15.01 11.20
N ASP A 106 5.49 -16.31 11.11
CA ASP A 106 4.73 -17.31 11.86
C ASP A 106 4.99 -17.19 13.37
N THR A 107 6.17 -16.70 13.76
CA THR A 107 6.59 -16.51 15.16
C THR A 107 7.31 -15.18 15.33
N ILE A 108 7.32 -14.65 16.56
CA ILE A 108 8.21 -13.54 16.92
C ILE A 108 9.66 -14.01 16.72
N PRO A 109 10.53 -13.25 16.04
CA PRO A 109 11.91 -13.65 15.84
C PRO A 109 12.67 -13.79 17.16
N SER A 110 13.60 -14.76 17.19
CA SER A 110 14.41 -15.04 18.37
C SER A 110 15.53 -14.00 18.54
N LYS A 111 16.16 -14.01 19.72
CA LYS A 111 17.31 -13.14 20.00
C LYS A 111 18.49 -13.44 19.06
N GLU A 112 18.71 -14.71 18.74
CA GLU A 112 19.79 -15.17 17.85
C GLU A 112 19.60 -14.64 16.43
N PHE A 113 18.34 -14.57 15.95
CA PHE A 113 18.04 -13.96 14.67
C PHE A 113 18.43 -12.47 14.65
N TYR A 114 18.07 -11.71 15.67
CA TYR A 114 18.45 -10.29 15.76
C TYR A 114 19.97 -10.12 15.84
N GLN A 115 20.66 -10.96 16.61
CA GLN A 115 22.12 -10.96 16.66
C GLN A 115 22.77 -11.28 15.30
N SER A 116 22.16 -12.17 14.49
CA SER A 116 22.66 -12.45 13.15
C SER A 116 22.59 -11.24 12.22
N ILE A 117 21.57 -10.39 12.37
CA ILE A 117 21.46 -9.14 11.64
C ILE A 117 22.47 -8.11 12.16
N ASP A 118 22.61 -8.00 13.48
CA ASP A 118 23.60 -7.11 14.11
C ASP A 118 25.03 -7.45 13.64
N LEU A 119 25.35 -8.74 13.48
CA LEU A 119 26.63 -9.20 12.93
C LEU A 119 26.76 -8.88 11.43
N ALA A 120 25.72 -9.12 10.64
CA ALA A 120 25.73 -8.82 9.20
C ALA A 120 25.95 -7.32 8.95
N ALA A 121 25.30 -6.46 9.71
CA ALA A 121 25.41 -5.00 9.60
C ALA A 121 26.81 -4.44 9.89
N GLN A 122 27.70 -5.23 10.53
CA GLN A 122 29.10 -4.83 10.71
C GLN A 122 29.88 -4.80 9.39
N HIS A 123 29.39 -5.51 8.36
CA HIS A 123 30.06 -5.67 7.08
C HIS A 123 29.19 -5.30 5.87
N ASP A 124 27.87 -5.25 6.05
CA ASP A 124 26.90 -4.91 5.02
C ASP A 124 26.24 -3.56 5.33
N THR A 125 26.61 -2.54 4.56
CA THR A 125 26.14 -1.16 4.70
C THR A 125 24.68 -0.97 4.27
N CYS A 126 24.06 -1.97 3.64
CA CYS A 126 22.64 -1.93 3.33
C CYS A 126 21.77 -2.05 4.60
N TRP A 127 22.34 -2.52 5.73
CA TRP A 127 21.64 -2.55 7.01
C TRP A 127 21.76 -1.24 7.79
N ILE A 128 20.61 -0.71 8.19
CA ILE A 128 20.48 0.43 9.09
C ILE A 128 19.71 -0.04 10.32
N ILE A 129 20.38 -0.02 11.47
CA ILE A 129 19.84 -0.51 12.73
C ILE A 129 19.54 0.67 13.65
N ASN A 130 18.34 0.71 14.21
CA ASN A 130 18.02 1.64 15.29
C ASN A 130 17.57 0.87 16.55
N GLN A 131 17.19 1.62 17.59
CA GLN A 131 16.80 1.02 18.87
C GLN A 131 15.59 0.07 18.75
N PHE A 132 14.65 0.34 17.84
CA PHE A 132 13.34 -0.31 17.77
C PHE A 132 13.13 -1.18 16.52
N ALA A 133 13.95 -1.00 15.48
CA ALA A 133 13.72 -1.59 14.17
C ALA A 133 15.01 -1.81 13.38
N TYR A 134 14.89 -2.70 12.41
CA TYR A 134 15.87 -2.99 11.38
C TYR A 134 15.35 -2.48 10.05
N THR A 135 16.22 -1.83 9.28
CA THR A 135 15.96 -1.45 7.89
C THR A 135 17.06 -2.03 7.02
N TYR A 136 16.68 -2.65 5.91
CA TYR A 136 17.58 -3.05 4.84
C TYR A 136 17.23 -2.23 3.62
N GLU A 137 18.15 -1.41 3.12
CA GLU A 137 17.94 -0.60 1.92
C GLU A 137 19.12 -0.82 0.97
N CYS A 138 18.88 -1.53 -0.14
CA CYS A 138 19.94 -2.00 -1.02
C CYS A 138 19.55 -1.91 -2.49
N LYS A 139 20.49 -1.44 -3.32
CA LYS A 139 20.34 -1.45 -4.78
C LYS A 139 20.65 -2.83 -5.32
N GLU A 140 19.78 -3.32 -6.19
CA GLU A 140 20.02 -4.55 -6.93
C GLU A 140 21.06 -4.34 -8.03
N LYS A 141 21.72 -5.44 -8.44
CA LYS A 141 22.66 -5.44 -9.58
C LYS A 141 21.97 -5.08 -10.90
N THR A 142 20.70 -5.45 -11.05
CA THR A 142 19.83 -5.14 -12.19
C THR A 142 19.41 -3.67 -12.21
N GLY A 143 19.69 -2.92 -11.14
CA GLY A 143 19.44 -1.49 -11.04
C GLY A 143 18.18 -1.12 -10.26
N GLY A 144 17.38 -2.09 -9.79
CA GLY A 144 16.28 -1.86 -8.84
C GLY A 144 16.76 -1.60 -7.41
N MET A 145 15.83 -1.54 -6.47
CA MET A 145 16.09 -1.32 -5.04
C MET A 145 15.05 -2.00 -4.19
N TYR A 146 15.53 -2.65 -3.13
CA TYR A 146 14.71 -3.13 -2.04
C TYR A 146 14.84 -2.23 -0.81
N LYS A 147 13.70 -2.04 -0.15
CA LYS A 147 13.63 -1.53 1.21
C LYS A 147 12.81 -2.49 2.06
N ILE A 148 13.40 -3.03 3.12
CA ILE A 148 12.76 -3.96 4.04
C ILE A 148 12.82 -3.36 5.44
N VAL A 149 11.69 -3.29 6.15
CA VAL A 149 11.59 -2.69 7.49
C VAL A 149 10.81 -3.60 8.43
N PHE A 150 11.33 -3.85 9.62
CA PHE A 150 10.63 -4.60 10.66
C PHE A 150 11.10 -4.20 12.06
N SER A 151 10.20 -4.33 13.05
CA SER A 151 10.48 -3.98 14.43
C SER A 151 11.09 -5.13 15.23
N LYS A 152 11.85 -4.79 16.26
CA LYS A 152 12.31 -5.72 17.30
C LYS A 152 11.09 -6.21 18.08
N GLY A 153 10.94 -7.52 18.22
CA GLY A 153 9.77 -8.15 18.83
C GLY A 153 8.51 -8.19 17.94
N GLY A 154 8.56 -7.66 16.72
CA GLY A 154 7.44 -7.67 15.78
C GLY A 154 7.41 -8.91 14.88
N GLN A 155 6.22 -9.27 14.40
CA GLN A 155 6.02 -10.31 13.39
C GLN A 155 5.79 -9.74 11.97
N GLN A 156 5.62 -8.43 11.83
CA GLN A 156 5.36 -7.80 10.55
C GLN A 156 6.65 -7.31 9.90
N ILE A 157 6.77 -7.56 8.61
CA ILE A 157 7.85 -7.05 7.77
C ILE A 157 7.23 -6.28 6.61
N PHE A 158 7.66 -5.05 6.41
CA PHE A 158 7.27 -4.23 5.27
C PHE A 158 8.36 -4.32 4.21
N VAL A 159 7.97 -4.61 2.98
CA VAL A 159 8.87 -4.69 1.82
C VAL A 159 8.39 -3.68 0.79
N THR A 160 9.31 -2.89 0.28
CA THR A 160 9.11 -2.04 -0.89
C THR A 160 10.15 -2.42 -1.93
N HIS A 161 9.71 -2.61 -3.16
CA HIS A 161 10.59 -2.82 -4.30
C HIS A 161 10.36 -1.73 -5.35
N LEU A 162 11.44 -1.19 -5.88
CA LEU A 162 11.47 -0.22 -6.97
C LEU A 162 12.32 -0.77 -8.10
N ASN A 163 11.78 -0.77 -9.32
CA ASN A 163 12.52 -1.13 -10.52
C ASN A 163 13.48 0.01 -10.92
N LYS A 164 14.52 -0.34 -11.68
CA LYS A 164 15.58 0.54 -12.16
C LYS A 164 15.07 1.82 -12.80
N ASP A 165 14.00 1.72 -13.59
CA ASP A 165 13.46 2.83 -14.38
C ASP A 165 12.97 4.00 -13.52
N LEU A 166 12.71 3.74 -12.23
CA LEU A 166 12.16 4.71 -11.29
C LEU A 166 13.19 5.18 -10.25
N ILE A 167 14.37 4.58 -10.21
CA ILE A 167 15.47 5.05 -9.39
C ILE A 167 16.13 6.21 -10.12
N LYS A 168 15.69 7.43 -9.83
CA LYS A 168 16.34 8.64 -10.33
C LYS A 168 17.81 8.60 -9.94
N ASN A 169 18.69 8.38 -10.91
CA ASN A 169 20.09 8.75 -10.76
C ASN A 169 20.10 10.26 -10.58
N LYS A 170 20.37 10.74 -9.35
CA LYS A 170 20.83 12.11 -9.18
C LYS A 170 22.11 12.22 -10.03
N ARG A 171 22.00 12.86 -11.20
CA ARG A 171 23.15 13.44 -11.88
C ARG A 171 23.64 14.64 -11.07
#